data_AF-A0A6G9YYR3-F1
#
_entry.id   AF-A0A6G9YYR3-F1
#
_cell.length_a   1.000
_cell.length_b   1.000
_cell.length_c   1.000
_cell.angle_alpha   90.00
_cell.angle_beta   90.00
_cell.angle_gamma   90.00
#
_symmetry.space_group_name_H-M   'P 1'
#
loop_
_entity.id
_entity.type
_entity.pdbx_description
1 polymer ?
#
loop_
_entity_poly.entity_id
_entity_poly.type
_entity_poly.pdbx_seq_one_letter_code
_entity_poly.pdbx_strand_id
1 'polypeptide(L)'
;MTTDHAHSNTKNRREDHMWVLGINWNWHDAAAALVDAEGMVWAFAEEERFTRTRHAPGHFPSHAAGYCLKVAGISWRDLDVVSVGWNMPKLMGWDSSRRDELFCSLFGESVTDGAGPELVYVDHHMAHALSAFHSSGYERAGVLVVDGAGEYESVSIFGADRGNGLELKRSWSRDYSLGAMYEAATQLLGFGTLNAGKTMGLAPYAFDLPVKVLPLARAFGDDPGAPSLKWRDDQLYGDFVESWGRYLGNEFGSVIAEPGNLHHDTIAIQIAASAQRTVEEAIRFLYAETVGLGGSANICMAGGVALNSVANGRLPEPLYIPPFPHDAGVAVGAAWSICPPVACQILPSPYLGTELEGGPVIDEARSAGYSVSTTDIDQLVDLLAAGAIGGIVEGRAEIGPRALGHRSLVALPAPAENLDRINRVKARERWRPLAPATSVDFFSRLWPDQGTRQHYMIGTTAVSSYARKIMPAAVHVDGTTRPQVVVPGRTPVLEGILDGLADGGLPPVLVNTSFNTRGEPIVDNARDAVRAFEAMQCDFLVLGEYLVTHRTGRPVGTKVG
;
A
#
# COMPACT_ATOMS: atom_id res chain seq x y z
N MET A 1 -41.45 -19.84 -48.42
CA MET A 1 -40.54 -18.69 -48.34
C MET A 1 -40.82 -17.99 -47.03
N THR A 2 -40.10 -18.33 -45.98
CA THR A 2 -40.14 -17.61 -44.70
C THR A 2 -38.78 -17.81 -44.05
N THR A 3 -37.89 -16.85 -44.30
CA THR A 3 -36.61 -16.70 -43.60
C THR A 3 -36.59 -15.34 -42.93
N ASP A 4 -35.97 -15.33 -41.76
CA ASP A 4 -35.33 -14.22 -41.06
C ASP A 4 -36.20 -13.14 -40.40
N HIS A 5 -36.17 -13.14 -39.07
CA HIS A 5 -35.30 -12.22 -38.31
C HIS A 5 -35.30 -12.58 -36.81
N ALA A 6 -34.28 -13.32 -36.39
CA ALA A 6 -33.98 -13.57 -34.98
C ALA A 6 -32.47 -13.46 -34.75
N HIS A 7 -31.86 -12.30 -35.03
CA HIS A 7 -30.43 -12.04 -34.80
C HIS A 7 -30.19 -10.58 -34.39
N SER A 8 -30.76 -10.13 -33.26
CA SER A 8 -30.47 -8.77 -32.75
C SER A 8 -30.53 -8.60 -31.22
N ASN A 9 -30.78 -9.64 -30.42
CA ASN A 9 -31.10 -9.45 -28.99
C ASN A 9 -30.08 -10.02 -27.99
N THR A 10 -28.94 -10.56 -28.45
CA THR A 10 -27.89 -11.11 -27.58
C THR A 10 -26.68 -10.21 -27.39
N LYS A 11 -26.44 -9.23 -28.28
CA LYS A 11 -25.36 -8.24 -28.11
C LYS A 11 -25.72 -7.15 -27.08
N ASN A 12 -26.93 -6.59 -27.16
CA ASN A 12 -27.36 -5.51 -26.25
C ASN A 12 -27.59 -5.96 -24.80
N ARG A 13 -27.65 -7.26 -24.50
CA ARG A 13 -27.84 -7.77 -23.13
C ARG A 13 -26.51 -8.06 -22.40
N ARG A 14 -25.38 -8.07 -23.12
CA ARG A 14 -24.04 -8.34 -22.57
C ARG A 14 -23.33 -7.07 -22.10
N GLU A 15 -23.64 -5.91 -22.68
CA GLU A 15 -22.99 -4.65 -22.29
C GLU A 15 -23.48 -4.12 -20.93
N ASP A 16 -24.73 -4.36 -20.54
CA ASP A 16 -25.29 -3.94 -19.23
C ASP A 16 -24.96 -4.93 -18.06
N HIS A 17 -24.26 -6.03 -18.33
CA HIS A 17 -24.02 -7.12 -17.37
C HIS A 17 -22.61 -7.71 -17.48
N MET A 18 -21.60 -6.89 -17.76
CA MET A 18 -20.22 -7.36 -17.84
C MET A 18 -19.57 -7.43 -16.46
N TRP A 19 -18.90 -8.55 -16.17
CA TRP A 19 -18.04 -8.70 -14.99
C TRP A 19 -16.60 -9.01 -15.35
N VAL A 20 -15.69 -8.19 -14.84
CA VAL A 20 -14.24 -8.33 -15.05
C VAL A 20 -13.54 -8.55 -13.72
N LEU A 21 -12.89 -9.70 -13.59
CA LEU A 21 -12.01 -10.00 -12.46
C LEU A 21 -10.55 -9.72 -12.87
N GLY A 22 -10.00 -8.63 -12.36
CA GLY A 22 -8.58 -8.35 -12.48
C GLY A 22 -7.76 -9.02 -11.39
N ILE A 23 -6.60 -9.57 -11.75
CA ILE A 23 -5.69 -10.24 -10.81
C ILE A 23 -4.24 -9.80 -10.99
N ASN A 24 -3.49 -9.78 -9.89
CA ASN A 24 -2.03 -9.80 -9.92
C ASN A 24 -1.52 -11.26 -9.90
N TRP A 25 -0.38 -11.51 -10.54
CA TRP A 25 0.22 -12.83 -10.65
C TRP A 25 0.77 -13.34 -9.30
N ASN A 26 1.26 -14.59 -9.26
CA ASN A 26 1.61 -15.29 -8.03
C ASN A 26 3.03 -15.06 -7.51
N TRP A 27 3.81 -14.10 -8.03
CA TRP A 27 5.19 -13.90 -7.56
C TRP A 27 5.25 -13.24 -6.19
N HIS A 28 4.58 -12.11 -6.03
CA HIS A 28 4.34 -11.40 -4.77
C HIS A 28 3.17 -10.43 -4.94
N ASP A 29 2.65 -9.93 -3.83
CA ASP A 29 1.54 -8.98 -3.74
C ASP A 29 0.32 -9.44 -4.56
N ALA A 30 0.06 -10.76 -4.56
CA ALA A 30 -1.10 -11.34 -5.21
C ALA A 30 -2.37 -10.65 -4.70
N ALA A 31 -3.24 -10.26 -5.62
CA ALA A 31 -4.45 -9.51 -5.31
C ALA A 31 -5.50 -9.74 -6.40
N ALA A 32 -6.76 -9.45 -6.08
CA ALA A 32 -7.87 -9.51 -7.02
C ALA A 32 -8.81 -8.32 -6.85
N ALA A 33 -9.33 -7.79 -7.96
CA ALA A 33 -10.31 -6.71 -8.01
C ALA A 33 -11.44 -7.06 -8.97
N LEU A 34 -12.69 -6.86 -8.55
CA LEU A 34 -13.87 -7.10 -9.39
C LEU A 34 -14.52 -5.78 -9.77
N VAL A 35 -14.77 -5.65 -11.07
CA VAL A 35 -15.29 -4.46 -11.73
C VAL A 35 -16.47 -4.82 -12.61
N ASP A 36 -17.49 -3.96 -12.65
CA ASP A 36 -18.66 -4.09 -13.54
C ASP A 36 -18.49 -3.33 -14.87
N ALA A 37 -19.53 -3.34 -15.70
CA ALA A 37 -19.55 -2.70 -17.01
C ALA A 37 -19.28 -1.18 -16.96
N GLU A 38 -19.66 -0.51 -15.87
CA GLU A 38 -19.44 0.91 -15.63
C GLU A 38 -18.06 1.23 -15.06
N GLY A 39 -17.23 0.21 -14.85
CA GLY A 39 -15.91 0.37 -14.25
C GLY A 39 -15.95 0.61 -12.73
N MET A 40 -17.08 0.35 -12.07
CA MET A 40 -17.22 0.48 -10.63
C MET A 40 -16.56 -0.72 -9.93
N VAL A 41 -15.74 -0.43 -8.93
CA VAL A 41 -15.03 -1.47 -8.16
C VAL A 41 -15.92 -1.95 -7.02
N TRP A 42 -16.33 -3.21 -7.09
CA TRP A 42 -17.16 -3.84 -6.05
C TRP A 42 -16.32 -4.31 -4.87
N ALA A 43 -15.19 -4.93 -5.16
CA ALA A 43 -14.24 -5.43 -4.18
C ALA A 43 -12.83 -5.42 -4.74
N PHE A 44 -11.86 -5.19 -3.86
CA PHE A 44 -10.44 -5.26 -4.15
C PHE A 44 -9.70 -5.68 -2.87
N ALA A 45 -9.05 -6.84 -2.91
CA ALA A 45 -8.38 -7.40 -1.75
C ALA A 45 -7.01 -8.00 -2.10
N GLU A 46 -6.09 -7.92 -1.13
CA GLU A 46 -4.75 -8.51 -1.19
C GLU A 46 -4.75 -9.90 -0.56
N GLU A 47 -4.14 -10.88 -1.24
CA GLU A 47 -4.10 -12.29 -0.83
C GLU A 47 -3.36 -12.48 0.52
N GLU A 48 -2.42 -11.59 0.85
CA GLU A 48 -1.72 -11.62 2.13
C GLU A 48 -2.69 -11.47 3.33
N ARG A 49 -3.80 -10.75 3.15
CA ARG A 49 -4.80 -10.53 4.21
C ARG A 49 -5.48 -11.84 4.61
N PHE A 50 -5.64 -12.77 3.66
CA PHE A 50 -6.27 -14.08 3.87
C PHE A 50 -5.26 -15.16 4.26
N THR A 51 -4.16 -15.28 3.53
CA THR A 51 -3.11 -16.29 3.77
C THR A 51 -2.32 -16.02 5.04
N ARG A 52 -2.41 -14.81 5.59
CA ARG A 52 -1.62 -14.31 6.72
C ARG A 52 -0.10 -14.36 6.47
N THR A 53 0.29 -14.49 5.19
CA THR A 53 1.69 -14.52 4.76
C THR A 53 1.99 -13.24 4.01
N ARG A 54 2.90 -12.43 4.56
CA ARG A 54 3.24 -11.11 4.03
C ARG A 54 3.76 -11.20 2.59
N HIS A 55 3.22 -10.36 1.72
CA HIS A 55 3.42 -10.33 0.27
C HIS A 55 2.92 -11.57 -0.48
N ALA A 56 2.31 -12.56 0.19
CA ALA A 56 1.79 -13.79 -0.40
C ALA A 56 2.68 -14.41 -1.52
N PRO A 57 4.00 -14.57 -1.31
CA PRO A 57 4.91 -14.99 -2.37
C PRO A 57 4.60 -16.42 -2.81
N GLY A 58 4.45 -16.64 -4.12
CA GLY A 58 4.09 -17.95 -4.68
C GLY A 58 2.60 -18.30 -4.62
N HIS A 59 1.73 -17.43 -4.08
CA HIS A 59 0.30 -17.68 -3.97
C HIS A 59 -0.46 -17.03 -5.13
N PHE A 60 -1.36 -17.78 -5.78
CA PHE A 60 -2.39 -17.17 -6.62
C PHE A 60 -3.43 -16.47 -5.73
N PRO A 61 -4.10 -15.40 -6.22
CA PRO A 61 -5.07 -14.64 -5.43
C PRO A 61 -6.42 -15.35 -5.31
N SER A 62 -6.45 -16.60 -4.86
CA SER A 62 -7.65 -17.43 -4.83
C SER A 62 -8.64 -17.01 -3.75
N HIS A 63 -8.16 -16.65 -2.55
CA HIS A 63 -9.03 -16.14 -1.49
C HIS A 63 -9.55 -14.73 -1.84
N ALA A 64 -8.68 -13.87 -2.35
CA ALA A 64 -9.06 -12.54 -2.80
C ALA A 64 -10.09 -12.59 -3.94
N ALA A 65 -9.90 -13.47 -4.93
CA ALA A 65 -10.85 -13.68 -6.02
C ALA A 65 -12.19 -14.22 -5.48
N GLY A 66 -12.15 -15.25 -4.63
CA GLY A 66 -13.35 -15.80 -4.00
C GLY A 66 -14.13 -14.77 -3.18
N TYR A 67 -13.43 -13.90 -2.45
CA TYR A 67 -14.04 -12.78 -1.73
C TYR A 67 -14.72 -11.80 -2.70
N CYS A 68 -14.05 -11.42 -3.78
CA CYS A 68 -14.63 -10.50 -4.76
C CYS A 68 -15.94 -11.03 -5.36
N LEU A 69 -15.96 -12.31 -5.73
CA LEU A 69 -17.17 -12.97 -6.24
C LEU A 69 -18.27 -13.05 -5.18
N LYS A 70 -17.93 -13.36 -3.91
CA LYS A 70 -18.86 -13.36 -2.78
C LYS A 70 -19.54 -11.99 -2.61
N VAL A 71 -18.79 -10.89 -2.71
CA VAL A 71 -19.33 -9.53 -2.55
C VAL A 71 -20.38 -9.19 -3.61
N ALA A 72 -20.14 -9.57 -4.87
CA ALA A 72 -21.10 -9.36 -5.94
C ALA A 72 -22.24 -10.41 -5.98
N GLY A 73 -22.14 -11.48 -5.18
CA GLY A 73 -23.12 -12.56 -5.18
C GLY A 73 -23.12 -13.38 -6.48
N ILE A 74 -21.99 -13.40 -7.19
CA ILE A 74 -21.83 -14.10 -8.47
C ILE A 74 -20.89 -15.30 -8.33
N SER A 75 -20.89 -16.19 -9.33
CA SER A 75 -19.95 -17.29 -9.46
C SER A 75 -18.90 -16.98 -10.54
N TRP A 76 -17.84 -17.80 -10.61
CA TRP A 76 -16.83 -17.67 -11.68
C TRP A 76 -17.42 -17.86 -13.09
N ARG A 77 -18.59 -18.51 -13.21
CA ARG A 77 -19.29 -18.70 -14.51
C ARG A 77 -20.00 -17.45 -15.00
N ASP A 78 -20.21 -16.48 -14.12
CA ASP A 78 -20.82 -15.20 -14.43
C ASP A 78 -19.77 -14.16 -14.84
N LEU A 79 -18.48 -14.48 -14.71
CA LEU A 79 -17.39 -13.64 -15.21
C LEU A 79 -17.34 -13.71 -16.74
N ASP A 80 -17.21 -12.55 -17.37
CA ASP A 80 -16.92 -12.46 -18.81
C ASP A 80 -15.41 -12.52 -19.04
N VAL A 81 -14.63 -11.84 -18.21
CA VAL A 81 -13.19 -11.67 -18.37
C VAL A 81 -12.45 -11.89 -17.04
N VAL A 82 -11.34 -12.61 -17.11
CA VAL A 82 -10.26 -12.58 -16.12
C VAL A 82 -9.08 -11.87 -16.76
N SER A 83 -8.68 -10.72 -16.20
CA SER A 83 -7.54 -9.93 -16.71
C SER A 83 -6.35 -10.04 -15.77
N VAL A 84 -5.17 -10.35 -16.29
CA VAL A 84 -3.93 -10.48 -15.52
C VAL A 84 -3.08 -9.23 -15.72
N GLY A 85 -2.68 -8.57 -14.63
CA GLY A 85 -1.79 -7.40 -14.63
C GLY A 85 -0.32 -7.69 -14.96
N TRP A 86 -0.09 -8.71 -15.77
CA TRP A 86 1.20 -9.13 -16.32
C TRP A 86 1.00 -9.81 -17.66
N ASN A 87 1.85 -9.51 -18.63
CA ASN A 87 1.86 -10.18 -19.93
C ASN A 87 2.65 -11.49 -19.88
N MET A 88 2.05 -12.50 -19.25
CA MET A 88 2.68 -13.81 -19.06
C MET A 88 3.18 -14.46 -20.37
N PRO A 89 2.45 -14.40 -21.50
CA PRO A 89 2.95 -14.92 -22.78
C PRO A 89 4.23 -14.24 -23.31
N LYS A 90 4.52 -12.98 -22.94
CA LYS A 90 5.81 -12.34 -23.27
C LYS A 90 6.95 -12.90 -22.44
N LEU A 91 6.67 -13.27 -21.19
CA LEU A 91 7.67 -13.67 -20.21
C LEU A 91 8.01 -15.16 -20.23
N MET A 92 7.04 -16.01 -20.55
CA MET A 92 7.21 -17.46 -20.53
C MET A 92 6.33 -18.14 -21.57
N GLY A 93 6.70 -19.36 -21.97
CA GLY A 93 5.88 -20.16 -22.88
C GLY A 93 4.49 -20.40 -22.30
N TRP A 94 3.46 -20.01 -23.05
CA TRP A 94 2.06 -20.05 -22.60
C TRP A 94 1.21 -21.00 -23.44
N ASP A 95 0.51 -21.91 -22.79
CA ASP A 95 -0.38 -22.90 -23.42
C ASP A 95 -1.69 -23.07 -22.63
N SER A 96 -2.58 -23.93 -23.12
CA SER A 96 -3.88 -24.20 -22.47
C SER A 96 -3.73 -24.82 -21.08
N SER A 97 -2.66 -25.58 -20.81
CA SER A 97 -2.48 -26.22 -19.51
C SER A 97 -2.21 -25.22 -18.39
N ARG A 98 -1.45 -24.15 -18.69
CA ARG A 98 -1.21 -23.04 -17.76
C ARG A 98 -2.47 -22.22 -17.48
N ARG A 99 -3.32 -22.05 -18.50
CA ARG A 99 -4.64 -21.45 -18.31
C ARG A 99 -5.47 -22.29 -17.35
N ASP A 100 -5.52 -23.60 -17.56
CA ASP A 100 -6.31 -24.50 -16.71
C ASP A 100 -5.76 -24.54 -15.27
N GLU A 101 -4.44 -24.53 -15.09
CA GLU A 101 -3.79 -24.44 -13.78
C GLU A 101 -4.17 -23.14 -13.04
N LEU A 102 -4.11 -22.00 -13.73
CA LEU A 102 -4.52 -20.71 -13.18
C LEU A 102 -5.99 -20.76 -12.74
N PHE A 103 -6.88 -21.24 -13.61
CA PHE A 103 -8.32 -21.27 -13.35
C PHE A 103 -8.68 -22.22 -12.21
N CYS A 104 -8.04 -23.39 -12.15
CA CYS A 104 -8.16 -24.33 -11.03
C CYS A 104 -7.65 -23.70 -9.72
N SER A 105 -6.57 -22.94 -9.78
CA SER A 105 -6.02 -22.27 -8.60
C SER A 105 -6.95 -21.18 -8.07
N LEU A 106 -7.57 -20.39 -8.95
CA LEU A 106 -8.49 -19.32 -8.58
C LEU A 106 -9.86 -19.81 -8.14
N PHE A 107 -10.41 -20.82 -8.83
CA PHE A 107 -11.83 -21.18 -8.74
C PHE A 107 -12.10 -22.64 -8.35
N GLY A 108 -11.06 -23.47 -8.22
CA GLY A 108 -11.12 -24.88 -7.80
C GLY A 108 -11.08 -25.90 -8.96
N GLU A 109 -10.89 -27.18 -8.63
CA GLU A 109 -10.59 -28.28 -9.57
C GLU A 109 -11.71 -28.59 -10.61
N SER A 110 -12.92 -28.06 -10.41
CA SER A 110 -14.10 -28.36 -11.27
C SER A 110 -14.27 -27.44 -12.48
N VAL A 111 -13.27 -26.61 -12.79
CA VAL A 111 -13.37 -25.47 -13.73
C VAL A 111 -12.99 -25.83 -15.17
N THR A 112 -12.57 -27.07 -15.44
CA THR A 112 -11.92 -27.46 -16.70
C THR A 112 -12.82 -28.01 -17.82
N ASP A 113 -14.14 -27.97 -17.68
CA ASP A 113 -15.08 -28.55 -18.65
C ASP A 113 -15.93 -27.50 -19.41
N GLY A 114 -15.31 -26.52 -20.09
CA GLY A 114 -16.05 -25.65 -21.04
C GLY A 114 -15.48 -24.26 -21.34
N ALA A 115 -16.30 -23.43 -21.99
CA ALA A 115 -16.03 -22.00 -22.25
C ALA A 115 -16.16 -21.21 -20.94
N GLY A 116 -15.06 -21.13 -20.17
CA GLY A 116 -14.93 -20.20 -19.04
C GLY A 116 -14.69 -18.75 -19.49
N PRO A 117 -14.49 -17.80 -18.55
CA PRO A 117 -14.18 -16.42 -18.88
C PRO A 117 -13.00 -16.30 -19.84
N GLU A 118 -13.03 -15.26 -20.65
CA GLU A 118 -11.90 -14.87 -21.49
C GLU A 118 -10.71 -14.51 -20.60
N LEU A 119 -9.51 -14.99 -20.94
CA LEU A 119 -8.29 -14.67 -20.21
C LEU A 119 -7.52 -13.61 -21.00
N VAL A 120 -7.39 -12.42 -20.44
CA VAL A 120 -6.68 -11.28 -21.05
C VAL A 120 -5.44 -10.96 -20.25
N TYR A 121 -4.35 -10.60 -20.93
CA TYR A 121 -3.12 -10.14 -20.28
C TYR A 121 -2.89 -8.67 -20.58
N VAL A 122 -2.52 -7.93 -19.55
CA VAL A 122 -2.23 -6.51 -19.61
C VAL A 122 -0.76 -6.32 -19.25
N ASP A 123 -0.03 -5.54 -20.05
CA ASP A 123 1.36 -5.20 -19.76
C ASP A 123 1.46 -4.57 -18.36
N HIS A 124 2.45 -4.99 -17.56
CA HIS A 124 2.50 -4.69 -16.13
C HIS A 124 2.48 -3.19 -15.83
N HIS A 125 3.31 -2.43 -16.54
CA HIS A 125 3.37 -0.98 -16.39
C HIS A 125 2.12 -0.27 -16.91
N MET A 126 1.43 -0.84 -17.91
CA MET A 126 0.13 -0.33 -18.36
C MET A 126 -0.91 -0.50 -17.27
N ALA A 127 -0.96 -1.66 -16.60
CA ALA A 127 -1.87 -1.91 -15.49
C ALA A 127 -1.57 -0.96 -14.31
N HIS A 128 -0.31 -0.73 -13.95
CA HIS A 128 0.07 0.30 -12.96
C HIS A 128 -0.42 1.70 -13.36
N ALA A 129 -0.20 2.09 -14.61
CA ALA A 129 -0.57 3.42 -15.07
C ALA A 129 -2.10 3.61 -15.08
N LEU A 130 -2.86 2.60 -15.51
CA LEU A 130 -4.32 2.57 -15.46
C LEU A 130 -4.83 2.65 -14.01
N SER A 131 -4.21 1.91 -13.08
CA SER A 131 -4.63 1.90 -11.68
C SER A 131 -4.54 3.29 -11.05
N ALA A 132 -3.48 4.06 -11.32
CA ALA A 132 -3.34 5.43 -10.82
C ALA A 132 -4.18 6.45 -11.60
N PHE A 133 -4.24 6.36 -12.94
CA PHE A 133 -4.99 7.31 -13.74
C PHE A 133 -6.50 7.24 -13.47
N HIS A 134 -7.09 6.06 -13.52
CA HIS A 134 -8.53 5.90 -13.36
C HIS A 134 -9.01 6.19 -11.94
N SER A 135 -8.17 5.96 -10.92
CA SER A 135 -8.44 6.31 -9.53
C SER A 135 -8.20 7.78 -9.18
N SER A 136 -7.55 8.56 -10.06
CA SER A 136 -7.22 9.97 -9.80
C SER A 136 -8.39 10.94 -9.97
N GLY A 137 -9.46 10.53 -10.66
CA GLY A 137 -10.54 11.43 -11.07
C GLY A 137 -10.15 12.47 -12.13
N TYR A 138 -8.92 12.45 -12.65
CA TYR A 138 -8.51 13.36 -13.72
C TYR A 138 -9.06 12.94 -15.08
N GLU A 139 -9.31 13.93 -15.94
CA GLU A 139 -9.68 13.73 -17.35
C GLU A 139 -8.45 13.39 -18.21
N ARG A 140 -7.34 14.08 -17.92
CA ARG A 140 -6.03 13.90 -18.58
C ARG A 140 -4.90 14.03 -17.56
N ALA A 141 -3.90 13.17 -17.64
CA ALA A 141 -2.75 13.18 -16.75
C ALA A 141 -1.47 12.68 -17.44
N GLY A 142 -0.32 13.17 -16.99
CA GLY A 142 0.94 12.45 -17.16
C GLY A 142 1.03 11.37 -16.09
N VAL A 143 1.35 10.13 -16.45
CA VAL A 143 1.44 9.02 -15.50
C VAL A 143 2.87 8.48 -15.47
N LEU A 144 3.49 8.54 -14.29
CA LEU A 144 4.82 8.03 -14.04
C LEU A 144 4.75 6.70 -13.27
N VAL A 145 5.19 5.62 -13.89
CA VAL A 145 5.35 4.32 -13.25
C VAL A 145 6.83 4.13 -12.90
N VAL A 146 7.14 3.96 -11.63
CA VAL A 146 8.51 3.68 -11.13
C VAL A 146 8.46 2.42 -10.29
N ASP A 147 9.10 1.35 -10.78
CA ASP A 147 8.91 0.03 -10.24
C ASP A 147 10.22 -0.75 -10.02
N GLY A 148 10.09 -1.94 -9.42
CA GLY A 148 11.15 -2.94 -9.41
C GLY A 148 11.44 -3.42 -10.82
N ALA A 149 10.45 -4.03 -11.47
CA ALA A 149 10.51 -4.44 -12.87
C ALA A 149 9.10 -4.77 -13.37
N GLY A 150 8.77 -4.36 -14.60
CA GLY A 150 7.73 -4.99 -15.40
C GLY A 150 8.30 -6.12 -16.24
N GLU A 151 7.74 -6.34 -17.43
CA GLU A 151 8.22 -7.39 -18.31
C GLU A 151 9.69 -7.15 -18.74
N TYR A 152 9.98 -5.92 -19.21
CA TYR A 152 11.32 -5.54 -19.69
C TYR A 152 11.77 -4.15 -19.24
N GLU A 153 10.86 -3.33 -18.71
CA GLU A 153 11.07 -2.00 -18.20
C GLU A 153 11.10 -1.95 -16.66
N SER A 154 11.64 -0.86 -16.10
CA SER A 154 11.53 -0.53 -14.66
C SER A 154 10.96 0.87 -14.42
N VAL A 155 10.93 1.71 -15.46
CA VAL A 155 10.28 3.02 -15.42
C VAL A 155 9.53 3.26 -16.72
N SER A 156 8.35 3.88 -16.64
CA SER A 156 7.58 4.29 -17.81
C SER A 156 6.84 5.60 -17.58
N ILE A 157 6.71 6.39 -18.63
CA ILE A 157 5.94 7.62 -18.68
C ILE A 157 4.84 7.45 -19.73
N PHE A 158 3.61 7.68 -19.32
CA PHE A 158 2.44 7.69 -20.20
C PHE A 158 1.81 9.08 -20.26
N GLY A 159 1.27 9.43 -21.42
CA GLY A 159 0.19 10.42 -21.49
C GLY A 159 -1.13 9.66 -21.40
N ALA A 160 -2.03 10.10 -20.51
CA ALA A 160 -3.33 9.47 -20.31
C ALA A 160 -4.46 10.47 -20.58
N ASP A 161 -5.48 10.01 -21.28
CA ASP A 161 -6.67 10.76 -21.64
C ASP A 161 -7.87 9.81 -21.62
N ARG A 162 -8.95 10.14 -20.90
CA ARG A 162 -10.10 9.22 -20.76
C ARG A 162 -10.78 8.89 -22.09
N GLY A 163 -10.75 9.80 -23.06
CA GLY A 163 -11.32 9.57 -24.38
C GLY A 163 -10.41 8.76 -25.32
N ASN A 164 -9.08 8.74 -25.06
CA ASN A 164 -8.09 8.14 -25.96
C ASN A 164 -7.26 7.01 -25.33
N GLY A 165 -7.43 6.72 -24.03
CA GLY A 165 -6.64 5.74 -23.29
C GLY A 165 -5.25 6.23 -22.92
N LEU A 166 -4.30 5.29 -22.81
CA LEU A 166 -2.92 5.57 -22.45
C LEU A 166 -2.00 5.46 -23.67
N GLU A 167 -1.05 6.39 -23.75
CA GLU A 167 0.01 6.42 -24.75
C GLU A 167 1.37 6.39 -24.06
N LEU A 168 2.15 5.34 -24.30
CA LEU A 168 3.53 5.25 -23.80
C LEU A 168 4.40 6.31 -24.48
N LYS A 169 4.96 7.23 -23.69
CA LYS A 169 5.83 8.31 -24.18
C LYS A 169 7.30 7.95 -24.10
N ARG A 170 7.71 7.31 -23.00
CA ARG A 170 9.10 6.92 -22.74
C ARG A 170 9.15 5.77 -21.74
N SER A 171 10.13 4.89 -21.88
CA SER A 171 10.43 3.85 -20.90
C SER A 171 11.94 3.66 -20.73
N TRP A 172 12.32 3.11 -19.58
CA TRP A 172 13.68 2.69 -19.28
C TRP A 172 13.66 1.20 -18.91
N SER A 173 14.66 0.46 -19.40
CA SER A 173 14.80 -0.98 -19.14
C SER A 173 15.04 -1.29 -17.66
N ARG A 174 15.01 -2.57 -17.29
CA ARG A 174 15.27 -3.05 -15.91
C ARG A 174 16.64 -2.63 -15.34
N ASP A 175 17.59 -2.32 -16.21
CA ASP A 175 18.92 -1.80 -15.86
C ASP A 175 18.87 -0.50 -15.04
N TYR A 176 17.79 0.27 -15.21
CA TYR A 176 17.54 1.52 -14.51
C TYR A 176 16.73 1.35 -13.22
N SER A 177 16.52 0.11 -12.76
CA SER A 177 15.63 -0.17 -11.64
C SER A 177 16.09 0.50 -10.34
N LEU A 178 15.37 1.54 -9.96
CA LEU A 178 15.46 2.15 -8.64
C LEU A 178 15.02 1.17 -7.55
N GLY A 179 14.04 0.31 -7.85
CA GLY A 179 13.59 -0.75 -6.95
C GLY A 179 14.72 -1.72 -6.61
N ALA A 180 15.45 -2.23 -7.61
CA ALA A 180 16.55 -3.17 -7.39
C ALA A 180 17.70 -2.56 -6.58
N MET A 181 18.06 -1.30 -6.87
CA MET A 181 19.09 -0.58 -6.11
C MET A 181 18.68 -0.39 -4.65
N TYR A 182 17.43 0.00 -4.41
CA TYR A 182 16.93 0.25 -3.06
C TYR A 182 16.79 -1.05 -2.27
N GLU A 183 16.30 -2.10 -2.92
CA GLU A 183 16.19 -3.47 -2.39
C GLU A 183 17.58 -4.03 -2.01
N ALA A 184 18.61 -3.79 -2.82
CA ALA A 184 19.99 -4.16 -2.49
C ALA A 184 20.49 -3.46 -1.21
N ALA A 185 20.20 -2.16 -1.07
CA ALA A 185 20.50 -1.43 0.17
C ALA A 185 19.73 -2.04 1.37
N THR A 186 18.45 -2.38 1.19
CA THR A 186 17.64 -3.05 2.21
C THR A 186 18.21 -4.40 2.64
N GLN A 187 18.69 -5.22 1.70
CA GLN A 187 19.29 -6.52 2.01
C GLN A 187 20.64 -6.39 2.72
N LEU A 188 21.50 -5.43 2.31
CA LEU A 188 22.77 -5.15 3.01
C LEU A 188 22.57 -4.68 4.45
N LEU A 189 21.46 -4.02 4.75
CA LEU A 189 21.08 -3.61 6.10
C LEU A 189 20.48 -4.76 6.93
N GLY A 190 20.41 -5.98 6.38
CA GLY A 190 19.87 -7.15 7.09
C GLY A 190 18.35 -7.14 7.26
N PHE A 191 17.61 -6.33 6.49
CA PHE A 191 16.15 -6.28 6.56
C PHE A 191 15.45 -7.32 5.69
N GLY A 192 16.17 -7.96 4.76
CA GLY A 192 15.63 -8.93 3.81
C GLY A 192 14.73 -8.30 2.74
N THR A 193 14.04 -9.15 1.98
CA THR A 193 13.27 -8.73 0.80
C THR A 193 11.97 -8.02 1.11
N LEU A 194 11.55 -7.05 0.29
CA LEU A 194 10.27 -6.32 0.42
C LEU A 194 10.12 -5.57 1.77
N ASN A 195 11.26 -5.12 2.32
CA ASN A 195 11.33 -4.36 3.57
C ASN A 195 11.89 -2.95 3.38
N ALA A 196 11.84 -2.42 2.15
CA ALA A 196 12.34 -1.10 1.77
C ALA A 196 11.88 0.05 2.70
N GLY A 197 10.65 -0.02 3.21
CA GLY A 197 10.15 0.97 4.17
C GLY A 197 10.99 1.10 5.46
N LYS A 198 11.78 0.08 5.84
CA LYS A 198 12.72 0.14 6.96
C LYS A 198 13.97 0.95 6.62
N THR A 199 14.54 0.72 5.43
CA THR A 199 15.64 1.54 4.88
C THR A 199 15.23 3.00 4.80
N MET A 200 14.00 3.27 4.35
CA MET A 200 13.43 4.62 4.30
C MET A 200 13.35 5.26 5.69
N GLY A 201 12.97 4.51 6.73
CA GLY A 201 12.92 5.01 8.11
C GLY A 201 14.30 5.21 8.75
N LEU A 202 15.33 4.52 8.28
CA LEU A 202 16.70 4.67 8.78
C LEU A 202 17.42 5.87 8.16
N ALA A 203 17.12 6.21 6.91
CA ALA A 203 17.80 7.27 6.16
C ALA A 203 17.90 8.64 6.89
N PRO A 204 16.88 9.11 7.64
CA PRO A 204 16.95 10.42 8.31
C PRO A 204 17.94 10.53 9.47
N TYR A 205 18.58 9.43 9.90
CA TYR A 205 19.59 9.46 10.97
C TYR A 205 20.94 10.02 10.51
N ALA A 206 21.09 10.43 9.25
CA ALA A 206 22.35 10.89 8.65
C ALA A 206 22.73 12.37 8.93
N PHE A 207 22.29 12.97 10.04
CA PHE A 207 22.38 14.42 10.32
C PHE A 207 23.70 15.09 9.93
N ASP A 208 24.83 14.53 10.37
CA ASP A 208 26.18 15.05 10.13
C ASP A 208 27.04 14.08 9.32
N LEU A 209 26.40 13.14 8.62
CA LEU A 209 27.10 12.11 7.85
C LEU A 209 27.13 12.48 6.36
N PRO A 210 28.22 12.18 5.64
CA PRO A 210 28.26 12.36 4.21
C PRO A 210 27.26 11.42 3.52
N VAL A 211 26.41 12.00 2.66
CA VAL A 211 25.43 11.26 1.84
C VAL A 211 25.86 11.36 0.38
N LYS A 212 25.94 10.21 -0.30
CA LYS A 212 26.31 10.13 -1.71
C LYS A 212 25.07 9.98 -2.58
N VAL A 213 25.02 10.68 -3.71
CA VAL A 213 24.06 10.37 -4.79
C VAL A 213 24.71 9.31 -5.66
N LEU A 214 24.08 8.14 -5.74
CA LEU A 214 24.61 7.02 -6.51
C LEU A 214 24.48 7.29 -8.02
N PRO A 215 25.30 6.64 -8.86
CA PRO A 215 25.38 6.96 -10.28
C PRO A 215 24.06 6.82 -11.05
N LEU A 216 23.16 5.96 -10.59
CA LEU A 216 21.86 5.70 -11.21
C LEU A 216 20.98 6.97 -11.34
N ALA A 217 21.03 7.88 -10.37
CA ALA A 217 20.24 9.11 -10.45
C ALA A 217 20.64 10.00 -11.65
N ARG A 218 21.92 9.98 -12.03
CA ARG A 218 22.41 10.71 -13.21
C ARG A 218 22.10 9.99 -14.51
N ALA A 219 21.97 8.67 -14.48
CA ALA A 219 21.73 7.85 -15.67
C ALA A 219 20.34 8.09 -16.31
N PHE A 220 19.37 8.60 -15.55
CA PHE A 220 18.07 8.97 -16.12
C PHE A 220 18.15 10.18 -17.06
N GLY A 221 19.09 11.10 -16.83
CA GLY A 221 19.41 12.15 -17.79
C GLY A 221 20.34 11.62 -18.87
N ASP A 222 20.31 12.21 -20.07
CA ASP A 222 21.25 11.89 -21.16
C ASP A 222 22.69 12.38 -20.85
N ASP A 223 23.15 12.22 -19.61
CA ASP A 223 24.47 12.61 -19.12
C ASP A 223 25.53 11.68 -19.75
N PRO A 224 26.41 12.20 -20.63
CA PRO A 224 27.44 11.39 -21.29
C PRO A 224 28.45 10.76 -20.32
N GLY A 225 28.51 11.24 -19.07
CA GLY A 225 29.35 10.73 -18.00
C GLY A 225 28.63 9.77 -17.04
N ALA A 226 27.35 9.47 -17.24
CA ALA A 226 26.66 8.44 -16.47
C ALA A 226 27.24 7.04 -16.79
N PRO A 227 27.34 6.12 -15.82
CA PRO A 227 27.81 4.78 -16.10
C PRO A 227 26.87 4.09 -17.09
N SER A 228 27.45 3.46 -18.10
CA SER A 228 26.75 2.56 -19.00
C SER A 228 26.30 1.33 -18.21
N LEU A 229 25.06 1.34 -17.72
CA LEU A 229 24.37 0.17 -17.21
C LEU A 229 23.98 -0.68 -18.44
N LYS A 230 24.93 -1.48 -18.96
CA LYS A 230 24.68 -2.43 -20.05
C LYS A 230 24.63 -3.82 -19.46
N TRP A 231 23.43 -4.26 -19.13
CA TRP A 231 23.16 -5.59 -18.62
C TRP A 231 22.76 -6.50 -19.78
N ARG A 232 22.84 -7.82 -19.58
CA ARG A 232 22.40 -8.79 -20.60
C ARG A 232 20.88 -8.94 -20.53
N ASP A 233 20.26 -9.16 -21.68
CA ASP A 233 18.80 -9.31 -21.79
C ASP A 233 18.26 -10.52 -20.99
N ASP A 234 19.10 -11.50 -20.66
CA ASP A 234 18.75 -12.74 -19.94
C ASP A 234 18.76 -12.62 -18.41
N GLN A 235 19.09 -11.45 -17.84
CA GLN A 235 19.22 -11.28 -16.40
C GLN A 235 17.87 -11.20 -15.68
N LEU A 236 17.82 -11.82 -14.50
CA LEU A 236 16.68 -11.81 -13.60
C LEU A 236 16.77 -10.64 -12.63
N TYR A 237 15.65 -10.25 -12.01
CA TYR A 237 15.61 -9.16 -11.02
C TYR A 237 16.67 -9.31 -9.92
N GLY A 238 16.90 -10.54 -9.44
CA GLY A 238 17.90 -10.84 -8.43
C GLY A 238 19.34 -10.51 -8.83
N ASP A 239 19.69 -10.60 -10.12
CA ASP A 239 21.04 -10.30 -10.61
C ASP A 239 21.36 -8.79 -10.49
N PHE A 240 20.35 -7.94 -10.70
CA PHE A 240 20.46 -6.50 -10.51
C PHE A 240 20.64 -6.15 -9.03
N VAL A 241 19.86 -6.79 -8.15
CA VAL A 241 19.95 -6.62 -6.69
C VAL A 241 21.34 -7.04 -6.19
N GLU A 242 21.83 -8.21 -6.58
CA GLU A 242 23.16 -8.70 -6.18
C GLU A 242 24.26 -7.72 -6.60
N SER A 243 24.16 -7.18 -7.81
CA SER A 243 25.19 -6.31 -8.34
C SER A 243 25.20 -4.92 -7.69
N TRP A 244 24.04 -4.36 -7.38
CA TRP A 244 23.94 -3.19 -6.52
C TRP A 244 24.46 -3.48 -5.12
N GLY A 245 24.21 -4.67 -4.58
CA GLY A 245 24.75 -5.10 -3.29
C GLY A 245 26.28 -5.09 -3.28
N ARG A 246 26.92 -5.64 -4.31
CA ARG A 246 28.38 -5.58 -4.48
C ARG A 246 28.89 -4.15 -4.60
N TYR A 247 28.21 -3.30 -5.37
CA TYR A 247 28.59 -1.89 -5.51
C TYR A 247 28.55 -1.16 -4.17
N LEU A 248 27.42 -1.26 -3.46
CA LEU A 248 27.22 -0.59 -2.17
C LEU A 248 28.19 -1.11 -1.09
N GLY A 249 28.43 -2.43 -1.04
CA GLY A 249 29.40 -3.02 -0.12
C GLY A 249 30.84 -2.54 -0.38
N ASN A 250 31.23 -2.38 -1.65
CA ASN A 250 32.53 -1.83 -2.00
C ASN A 250 32.64 -0.33 -1.71
N GLU A 251 31.56 0.43 -1.93
CA GLU A 251 31.55 1.89 -1.80
C GLU A 251 31.49 2.38 -0.35
N PHE A 252 30.77 1.65 0.51
CA PHE A 252 30.53 2.05 1.91
C PHE A 252 31.19 1.13 2.94
N GLY A 253 31.53 -0.11 2.57
CA GLY A 253 32.04 -1.11 3.50
C GLY A 253 30.93 -1.99 4.10
N SER A 254 31.17 -2.51 5.30
CA SER A 254 30.31 -3.53 5.93
C SER A 254 29.50 -2.97 7.08
N VAL A 255 28.22 -3.36 7.14
CA VAL A 255 27.33 -3.15 8.29
C VAL A 255 27.70 -4.15 9.38
N ILE A 256 27.85 -3.67 10.61
CA ILE A 256 28.26 -4.49 11.77
C ILE A 256 27.17 -4.60 12.84
N ALA A 257 26.24 -3.65 12.89
CA ALA A 257 25.14 -3.68 13.84
C ALA A 257 24.00 -4.59 13.38
N GLU A 258 23.38 -5.26 14.34
CA GLU A 258 22.11 -5.96 14.14
C GLU A 258 20.98 -4.98 13.75
N PRO A 259 19.94 -5.42 13.00
CA PRO A 259 18.87 -4.56 12.50
C PRO A 259 18.22 -3.61 13.52
N GLY A 260 18.10 -4.04 14.79
CA GLY A 260 17.54 -3.23 15.87
C GLY A 260 18.39 -2.00 16.25
N ASN A 261 19.69 -2.01 15.96
CA ASN A 261 20.67 -1.01 16.39
C ASN A 261 21.31 -0.23 15.24
N LEU A 262 20.83 -0.38 13.99
CA LEU A 262 21.42 0.27 12.82
C LEU A 262 21.46 1.79 12.88
N HIS A 263 20.55 2.42 13.63
CA HIS A 263 20.56 3.87 13.91
C HIS A 263 21.78 4.37 14.72
N HIS A 264 22.67 3.46 15.13
CA HIS A 264 23.99 3.76 15.71
C HIS A 264 25.16 3.33 14.82
N ASP A 265 24.90 2.68 13.69
CA ASP A 265 25.91 2.23 12.74
C ASP A 265 26.05 3.25 11.61
N THR A 266 27.16 3.97 11.60
CA THR A 266 27.44 5.02 10.62
C THR A 266 27.38 4.51 9.17
N ILE A 267 27.85 3.28 8.91
CA ILE A 267 27.85 2.70 7.56
C ILE A 267 26.42 2.35 7.14
N ALA A 268 25.65 1.75 8.04
CA ALA A 268 24.24 1.45 7.80
C ALA A 268 23.43 2.71 7.47
N ILE A 269 23.63 3.77 8.25
CA ILE A 269 22.96 5.06 8.05
C ILE A 269 23.38 5.68 6.70
N GLN A 270 24.66 5.65 6.35
CA GLN A 270 25.16 6.18 5.07
C GLN A 270 24.60 5.42 3.87
N ILE A 271 24.52 4.08 3.93
CA ILE A 271 23.91 3.26 2.88
C ILE A 271 22.43 3.65 2.71
N ALA A 272 21.66 3.67 3.80
CA ALA A 272 20.24 4.01 3.77
C ALA A 272 20.00 5.43 3.23
N ALA A 273 20.76 6.42 3.72
CA ALA A 273 20.63 7.80 3.31
C ALA A 273 21.05 8.02 1.85
N SER A 274 22.10 7.34 1.38
CA SER A 274 22.58 7.47 -0.01
C SER A 274 21.61 6.83 -1.00
N ALA A 275 21.06 5.65 -0.68
CA ALA A 275 20.00 5.03 -1.48
C ALA A 275 18.74 5.91 -1.53
N GLN A 276 18.31 6.43 -0.38
CA GLN A 276 17.17 7.35 -0.29
C GLN A 276 17.40 8.63 -1.11
N ARG A 277 18.55 9.28 -0.94
CA ARG A 277 18.88 10.50 -1.68
C ARG A 277 18.91 10.28 -3.19
N THR A 278 19.37 9.12 -3.62
CA THR A 278 19.39 8.73 -5.05
C THR A 278 18.00 8.58 -5.61
N VAL A 279 17.09 7.89 -4.90
CA VAL A 279 15.68 7.76 -5.32
C VAL A 279 15.01 9.14 -5.39
N GLU A 280 15.26 10.02 -4.42
CA GLU A 280 14.69 11.37 -4.41
C GLU A 280 15.13 12.21 -5.62
N GLU A 281 16.42 12.18 -5.96
CA GLU A 281 16.92 12.91 -7.13
C GLU A 281 16.43 12.31 -8.45
N ALA A 282 16.39 10.99 -8.56
CA ALA A 282 15.89 10.31 -9.74
C ALA A 282 14.39 10.57 -9.97
N ILE A 283 13.57 10.42 -8.92
CA ILE A 283 12.12 10.70 -9.00
C ILE A 283 11.87 12.18 -9.32
N ARG A 284 12.66 13.11 -8.79
CA ARG A 284 12.54 14.54 -9.14
C ARG A 284 12.76 14.76 -10.64
N PHE A 285 13.77 14.12 -11.22
CA PHE A 285 14.03 14.19 -12.66
C PHE A 285 12.89 13.54 -13.47
N LEU A 286 12.50 12.31 -13.12
CA LEU A 286 11.44 11.57 -13.81
C LEU A 286 10.08 12.28 -13.73
N TYR A 287 9.77 12.93 -12.61
CA TYR A 287 8.59 13.76 -12.46
C TYR A 287 8.62 14.95 -13.44
N ALA A 288 9.76 15.65 -13.54
CA ALA A 288 9.90 16.76 -14.48
C ALA A 288 9.76 16.31 -15.94
N GLU A 289 10.34 15.17 -16.31
CA GLU A 289 10.14 14.53 -17.62
C GLU A 289 8.66 14.18 -17.86
N THR A 290 7.96 13.67 -16.84
CA THR A 290 6.54 13.33 -16.91
C THR A 290 5.67 14.56 -17.13
N VAL A 291 5.98 15.68 -16.47
CA VAL A 291 5.32 16.97 -16.72
C VAL A 291 5.52 17.43 -18.17
N GLY A 292 6.74 17.25 -18.72
CA GLY A 292 7.04 17.63 -20.10
C GLY A 292 6.39 16.73 -21.16
N LEU A 293 6.41 15.42 -20.95
CA LEU A 293 5.97 14.42 -21.95
C LEU A 293 4.51 14.01 -21.79
N GLY A 294 3.96 14.08 -20.58
CA GLY A 294 2.63 13.59 -20.23
C GLY A 294 1.47 14.44 -20.76
N GLY A 295 1.74 15.64 -21.26
CA GLY A 295 0.75 16.49 -21.94
C GLY A 295 -0.33 17.09 -21.03
N SER A 296 -0.18 16.99 -19.71
CA SER A 296 -1.10 17.53 -18.70
C SER A 296 -0.33 18.05 -17.48
N ALA A 297 -0.89 19.06 -16.80
CA ALA A 297 -0.37 19.53 -15.52
C ALA A 297 -0.72 18.57 -14.37
N ASN A 298 -1.73 17.73 -14.54
CA ASN A 298 -2.09 16.70 -13.57
C ASN A 298 -1.13 15.53 -13.70
N ILE A 299 -0.53 15.11 -12.58
CA ILE A 299 0.40 13.99 -12.55
C ILE A 299 -0.14 12.86 -11.68
N CYS A 300 -0.01 11.63 -12.16
CA CYS A 300 -0.27 10.41 -11.43
C CYS A 300 1.02 9.61 -11.26
N MET A 301 1.17 8.88 -10.14
CA MET A 301 2.28 7.94 -9.95
C MET A 301 1.83 6.56 -9.47
N ALA A 302 2.51 5.53 -9.95
CA ALA A 302 2.36 4.12 -9.56
C ALA A 302 3.70 3.37 -9.63
N GLY A 303 3.68 2.06 -9.39
CA GLY A 303 4.85 1.19 -9.24
C GLY A 303 5.33 1.12 -7.78
N GLY A 304 6.00 0.03 -7.41
CA GLY A 304 6.42 -0.23 -6.03
C GLY A 304 7.27 0.88 -5.41
N VAL A 305 8.05 1.62 -6.22
CA VAL A 305 8.88 2.74 -5.74
C VAL A 305 8.03 3.96 -5.37
N ALA A 306 6.82 4.10 -5.92
CA ALA A 306 5.87 5.14 -5.52
C ALA A 306 5.29 4.94 -4.10
N LEU A 307 5.65 3.85 -3.38
CA LEU A 307 5.47 3.77 -1.92
C LEU A 307 6.47 4.62 -1.12
N ASN A 308 7.49 5.19 -1.77
CA ASN A 308 8.51 6.04 -1.12
C ASN A 308 7.92 7.40 -0.74
N SER A 309 7.28 7.45 0.43
CA SER A 309 6.61 8.64 0.92
C SER A 309 7.54 9.85 1.08
N VAL A 310 8.84 9.63 1.30
CA VAL A 310 9.82 10.71 1.47
C VAL A 310 10.05 11.42 0.13
N ALA A 311 10.28 10.65 -0.95
CA ALA A 311 10.41 11.21 -2.29
C ALA A 311 9.10 11.87 -2.73
N ASN A 312 7.97 11.19 -2.53
CA ASN A 312 6.65 11.70 -2.89
C ASN A 312 6.34 13.03 -2.21
N GLY A 313 6.70 13.20 -0.94
CA GLY A 313 6.44 14.41 -0.16
C GLY A 313 7.13 15.68 -0.68
N ARG A 314 8.17 15.53 -1.53
CA ARG A 314 8.94 16.63 -2.11
C ARG A 314 8.45 17.07 -3.49
N LEU A 315 7.47 16.36 -4.06
CA LEU A 315 6.94 16.64 -5.39
C LEU A 315 5.81 17.70 -5.33
N PRO A 316 5.70 18.55 -6.36
CA PRO A 316 4.68 19.60 -6.40
C PRO A 316 3.27 19.04 -6.72
N GLU A 317 2.26 19.83 -6.37
CA GLU A 317 0.86 19.61 -6.77
C GLU A 317 0.59 20.19 -8.16
N PRO A 318 -0.42 19.67 -8.91
CA PRO A 318 -1.31 18.55 -8.57
C PRO A 318 -0.65 17.16 -8.78
N LEU A 319 -0.68 16.31 -7.75
CA LEU A 319 -0.14 14.95 -7.78
C LEU A 319 -1.10 13.95 -7.12
N TYR A 320 -1.44 12.90 -7.84
CA TYR A 320 -2.22 11.78 -7.33
C TYR A 320 -1.37 10.50 -7.24
N ILE A 321 -1.43 9.83 -6.10
CA ILE A 321 -0.86 8.49 -5.87
C ILE A 321 -1.93 7.67 -5.17
N PRO A 322 -2.37 6.53 -5.71
CA PRO A 322 -3.36 5.69 -5.05
C PRO A 322 -2.79 5.10 -3.75
N PRO A 323 -3.63 4.56 -2.84
CA PRO A 323 -3.16 3.88 -1.62
C PRO A 323 -2.47 2.52 -1.91
N PHE A 324 -2.58 2.01 -3.14
CA PHE A 324 -2.03 0.74 -3.63
C PHE A 324 -1.10 0.92 -4.84
N PRO A 325 -0.09 1.81 -4.80
CA PRO A 325 0.74 2.03 -5.98
C PRO A 325 1.66 0.84 -6.29
N HIS A 326 1.80 -0.14 -5.39
CA HIS A 326 2.53 -1.38 -5.58
C HIS A 326 1.74 -2.41 -6.41
N ASP A 327 2.34 -3.56 -6.67
CA ASP A 327 1.84 -4.57 -7.62
C ASP A 327 0.43 -5.09 -7.35
N ALA A 328 -0.06 -5.04 -6.10
CA ALA A 328 -1.48 -5.34 -5.86
C ALA A 328 -2.41 -4.45 -6.73
N GLY A 329 -2.01 -3.19 -6.97
CA GLY A 329 -2.71 -2.23 -7.80
C GLY A 329 -2.87 -2.65 -9.26
N VAL A 330 -2.02 -3.53 -9.79
CA VAL A 330 -2.17 -4.00 -11.17
C VAL A 330 -3.41 -4.88 -11.36
N ALA A 331 -3.96 -5.46 -10.29
CA ALA A 331 -5.22 -6.19 -10.36
C ALA A 331 -6.37 -5.28 -10.84
N VAL A 332 -6.59 -4.15 -10.15
CA VAL A 332 -7.65 -3.20 -10.56
C VAL A 332 -7.29 -2.47 -11.85
N GLY A 333 -6.01 -2.18 -12.09
CA GLY A 333 -5.54 -1.59 -13.33
C GLY A 333 -5.81 -2.47 -14.56
N ALA A 334 -5.61 -3.78 -14.43
CA ALA A 334 -5.93 -4.74 -15.49
C ALA A 334 -7.43 -4.85 -15.73
N ALA A 335 -8.26 -4.85 -14.68
CA ALA A 335 -9.71 -4.84 -14.85
C ALA A 335 -10.20 -3.58 -15.58
N TRP A 336 -9.66 -2.42 -15.21
CA TRP A 336 -9.97 -1.14 -15.86
C TRP A 336 -9.41 -1.00 -17.28
N SER A 337 -8.48 -1.85 -17.71
CA SER A 337 -8.10 -1.91 -19.13
C SER A 337 -9.22 -2.48 -20.00
N ILE A 338 -10.16 -3.21 -19.40
CA ILE A 338 -11.32 -3.81 -20.06
C ILE A 338 -12.55 -2.91 -19.87
N CYS A 339 -12.85 -2.56 -18.62
CA CYS A 339 -14.00 -1.72 -18.24
C CYS A 339 -13.50 -0.45 -17.52
N PRO A 340 -13.04 0.58 -18.25
CA PRO A 340 -12.60 1.83 -17.62
C PRO A 340 -13.79 2.55 -16.96
N PRO A 341 -13.59 3.24 -15.82
CA PRO A 341 -14.66 3.92 -15.13
C PRO A 341 -15.24 5.08 -15.94
N VAL A 342 -16.56 5.08 -16.12
CA VAL A 342 -17.29 6.13 -16.86
C VAL A 342 -17.27 7.50 -16.17
N ALA A 343 -17.11 7.55 -14.86
CA ALA A 343 -17.13 8.80 -14.10
C ALA A 343 -15.72 9.26 -13.67
N CYS A 344 -15.49 10.56 -13.78
CA CYS A 344 -14.30 11.25 -13.26
C CYS A 344 -14.47 11.51 -11.76
N GLN A 345 -14.13 10.53 -10.94
CA GLN A 345 -14.07 10.71 -9.49
C GLN A 345 -12.76 10.12 -8.98
N ILE A 346 -12.14 10.82 -8.03
CA ILE A 346 -11.09 10.22 -7.22
C ILE A 346 -11.69 8.97 -6.60
N LEU A 347 -10.91 7.89 -6.52
CA LEU A 347 -11.29 6.63 -5.89
C LEU A 347 -12.14 6.93 -4.65
N PRO A 348 -13.45 6.58 -4.67
CA PRO A 348 -14.36 7.07 -3.65
C PRO A 348 -13.95 6.63 -2.24
N SER A 349 -13.29 5.48 -2.12
CA SER A 349 -12.86 4.94 -0.84
C SER A 349 -11.70 3.94 -1.00
N PRO A 350 -10.73 3.91 -0.06
CA PRO A 350 -9.76 2.82 0.04
C PRO A 350 -10.35 1.55 0.70
N TYR A 351 -11.58 1.60 1.24
CA TYR A 351 -12.18 0.49 2.00
C TYR A 351 -12.90 -0.49 1.06
N LEU A 352 -12.11 -1.19 0.26
CA LEU A 352 -12.57 -2.15 -0.77
C LEU A 352 -12.27 -3.60 -0.39
N GLY A 353 -11.56 -3.83 0.71
CA GLY A 353 -11.23 -5.16 1.22
C GLY A 353 -12.37 -5.79 2.02
N THR A 354 -12.01 -6.82 2.79
CA THR A 354 -12.94 -7.67 3.56
C THR A 354 -13.84 -6.88 4.50
N GLU A 355 -15.15 -7.15 4.45
CA GLU A 355 -16.13 -6.64 5.40
C GLU A 355 -15.97 -7.32 6.76
N LEU A 356 -16.07 -6.56 7.85
CA LEU A 356 -15.89 -7.11 9.19
C LEU A 356 -17.12 -7.89 9.65
N GLU A 357 -16.97 -9.21 9.83
CA GLU A 357 -17.97 -10.07 10.47
C GLU A 357 -17.54 -10.41 11.91
N GLY A 358 -18.14 -9.76 12.91
CA GLY A 358 -17.69 -9.82 14.33
C GLY A 358 -18.47 -10.75 15.27
N GLY A 359 -19.74 -11.04 14.99
CA GLY A 359 -20.69 -11.63 15.97
C GLY A 359 -20.19 -12.87 16.71
N PRO A 360 -19.87 -13.99 16.02
CA PRO A 360 -19.40 -15.21 16.69
C PRO A 360 -18.13 -15.02 17.52
N VAL A 361 -17.20 -14.19 17.05
CA VAL A 361 -15.91 -13.95 17.71
C VAL A 361 -16.09 -13.16 19.01
N ILE A 362 -17.09 -12.28 19.07
CA ILE A 362 -17.42 -11.54 20.28
C ILE A 362 -17.93 -12.47 21.39
N ASP A 363 -18.72 -13.49 21.05
CA ASP A 363 -19.19 -14.48 22.02
C ASP A 363 -18.05 -15.38 22.53
N GLU A 364 -17.11 -15.72 21.65
CA GLU A 364 -15.85 -16.38 22.02
C GLU A 364 -15.04 -15.50 22.99
N ALA A 365 -14.90 -14.19 22.72
CA ALA A 365 -14.19 -13.25 23.58
C ALA A 365 -14.83 -13.12 24.97
N ARG A 366 -16.17 -13.05 25.06
CA ARG A 366 -16.89 -13.07 26.34
C ARG A 366 -16.61 -14.34 27.13
N SER A 367 -16.63 -15.48 26.44
CA SER A 367 -16.37 -16.81 27.02
C SER A 367 -14.92 -16.96 27.50
N ALA A 368 -13.97 -16.34 26.80
CA ALA A 368 -12.56 -16.26 27.18
C ALA A 368 -12.30 -15.32 28.37
N GLY A 369 -13.32 -14.62 28.86
CA GLY A 369 -13.25 -13.80 30.06
C GLY A 369 -12.87 -12.34 29.81
N TYR A 370 -12.96 -11.84 28.58
CA TYR A 370 -12.85 -10.41 28.30
C TYR A 370 -14.09 -9.65 28.74
N SER A 371 -13.94 -8.35 29.00
CA SER A 371 -15.05 -7.43 29.15
C SER A 371 -15.46 -6.95 27.77
N VAL A 372 -16.74 -7.07 27.44
CA VAL A 372 -17.29 -6.68 26.13
C VAL A 372 -18.48 -5.76 26.37
N SER A 373 -18.40 -4.54 25.83
CA SER A 373 -19.47 -3.54 25.83
C SER A 373 -19.70 -3.04 24.42
N THR A 374 -20.73 -2.21 24.23
CA THR A 374 -20.87 -1.42 23.01
C THR A 374 -19.74 -0.39 22.95
N THR A 375 -19.26 -0.08 21.75
CA THR A 375 -18.28 0.97 21.50
C THR A 375 -18.86 2.32 21.90
N ASP A 376 -18.20 2.97 22.85
CA ASP A 376 -18.52 4.32 23.33
C ASP A 376 -17.29 5.21 23.11
N ILE A 377 -17.48 6.30 22.38
CA ILE A 377 -16.40 7.23 22.00
C ILE A 377 -15.83 7.91 23.26
N ASP A 378 -16.68 8.30 24.21
CA ASP A 378 -16.22 8.96 25.44
C ASP A 378 -15.31 8.01 26.25
N GLN A 379 -15.72 6.74 26.34
CA GLN A 379 -14.92 5.70 26.97
C GLN A 379 -13.57 5.48 26.27
N LEU A 380 -13.54 5.51 24.93
CA LEU A 380 -12.30 5.39 24.16
C LEU A 380 -11.37 6.58 24.38
N VAL A 381 -11.91 7.79 24.40
CA VAL A 381 -11.17 9.03 24.70
C VAL A 381 -10.57 8.95 26.10
N ASP A 382 -11.34 8.51 27.10
CA ASP A 382 -10.86 8.32 28.47
C ASP A 382 -9.72 7.30 28.56
N LEU A 383 -9.86 6.15 27.88
CA LEU A 383 -8.81 5.13 27.82
C LEU A 383 -7.52 5.70 27.18
N LEU A 384 -7.65 6.40 26.05
CA LEU A 384 -6.52 7.00 25.35
C LEU A 384 -5.86 8.12 26.18
N ALA A 385 -6.65 8.95 26.85
CA ALA A 385 -6.17 9.98 27.78
C ALA A 385 -5.42 9.39 28.98
N ALA A 386 -5.83 8.20 29.45
CA ALA A 386 -5.11 7.41 30.44
C ALA A 386 -3.84 6.73 29.89
N GLY A 387 -3.52 6.92 28.61
CA GLY A 387 -2.31 6.42 27.95
C GLY A 387 -2.45 5.03 27.34
N ALA A 388 -3.68 4.53 27.15
CA ALA A 388 -3.95 3.24 26.53
C ALA A 388 -3.47 3.16 25.07
N ILE A 389 -3.12 1.95 24.64
CA ILE A 389 -2.83 1.59 23.25
C ILE A 389 -3.83 0.52 22.84
N GLY A 390 -4.57 0.74 21.76
CA GLY A 390 -5.63 -0.18 21.36
C GLY A 390 -5.80 -0.34 19.85
N GLY A 391 -6.44 -1.44 19.47
CA GLY A 391 -6.77 -1.74 18.08
C GLY A 391 -8.13 -1.17 17.71
N ILE A 392 -8.27 -0.68 16.47
CA ILE A 392 -9.54 -0.34 15.82
C ILE A 392 -9.69 -1.24 14.60
N VAL A 393 -10.77 -2.02 14.61
CA VAL A 393 -11.16 -2.91 13.52
C VAL A 393 -12.63 -2.63 13.21
N GLU A 394 -12.91 -1.96 12.09
CA GLU A 394 -14.27 -1.57 11.69
C GLU A 394 -14.48 -1.66 10.17
N GLY A 395 -15.71 -1.88 9.74
CA GLY A 395 -16.12 -1.89 8.33
C GLY A 395 -15.23 -2.73 7.39
N ARG A 396 -15.22 -2.32 6.11
CA ARG A 396 -14.36 -2.91 5.07
C ARG A 396 -12.90 -2.58 5.29
N ALA A 397 -12.01 -3.55 5.17
CA ALA A 397 -10.57 -3.31 5.27
C ALA A 397 -10.07 -2.33 4.19
N GLU A 398 -9.08 -1.51 4.56
CA GLU A 398 -8.37 -0.67 3.60
C GLU A 398 -7.45 -1.50 2.69
N ILE A 399 -7.37 -1.12 1.42
CA ILE A 399 -6.41 -1.67 0.47
C ILE A 399 -5.04 -0.97 0.60
N GLY A 400 -3.97 -1.73 0.39
CA GLY A 400 -2.60 -1.22 0.43
C GLY A 400 -1.90 -1.44 1.76
N PRO A 401 -0.62 -1.01 1.86
CA PRO A 401 0.24 -1.37 2.99
C PRO A 401 0.08 -0.46 4.22
N ARG A 402 -0.84 0.51 4.18
CA ARG A 402 -1.06 1.48 5.25
C ARG A 402 -2.41 1.20 5.90
N ALA A 403 -2.44 1.13 7.23
CA ALA A 403 -3.70 1.23 7.94
C ALA A 403 -4.18 2.69 7.93
N LEU A 404 -5.42 2.90 7.54
CA LEU A 404 -6.08 4.18 7.30
C LEU A 404 -7.33 4.35 8.18
N GLY A 405 -7.38 3.64 9.32
CA GLY A 405 -8.41 3.79 10.34
C GLY A 405 -9.24 2.53 10.58
N HIS A 406 -9.32 1.62 9.60
CA HIS A 406 -10.18 0.44 9.68
C HIS A 406 -9.48 -0.80 10.23
N ARG A 407 -8.14 -0.89 10.13
CA ARG A 407 -7.33 -1.97 10.73
C ARG A 407 -6.09 -1.37 11.42
N SER A 408 -6.37 -0.48 12.37
CA SER A 408 -5.40 0.46 12.94
C SER A 408 -5.06 0.17 14.40
N LEU A 409 -3.80 0.39 14.76
CA LEU A 409 -3.36 0.47 16.16
C LEU A 409 -3.20 1.95 16.50
N VAL A 410 -3.88 2.40 17.54
CA VAL A 410 -3.98 3.81 17.92
C VAL A 410 -3.49 4.07 19.35
N ALA A 411 -2.99 5.29 19.56
CA ALA A 411 -2.56 5.81 20.84
C ALA A 411 -2.46 7.34 20.76
N LEU A 412 -2.40 8.03 21.91
CA LEU A 412 -2.04 9.45 21.91
C LEU A 412 -0.57 9.66 21.47
N PRO A 413 -0.25 10.75 20.75
CA PRO A 413 1.09 11.01 20.24
C PRO A 413 2.01 11.70 21.26
N ALA A 414 1.51 11.98 22.46
CA ALA A 414 2.26 12.50 23.59
C ALA A 414 2.05 11.58 24.82
N PRO A 415 3.08 11.40 25.67
CA PRO A 415 4.41 12.03 25.58
C PRO A 415 5.33 11.31 24.58
N ALA A 416 6.58 11.79 24.40
CA ALA A 416 7.51 11.29 23.39
C ALA A 416 7.84 9.79 23.53
N GLU A 417 7.78 9.28 24.77
CA GLU A 417 7.98 7.89 25.14
C GLU A 417 6.98 6.94 24.48
N ASN A 418 5.85 7.45 23.97
CA ASN A 418 4.88 6.63 23.25
C ASN A 418 5.46 6.05 21.96
N LEU A 419 6.46 6.69 21.33
CA LEU A 419 7.17 6.11 20.18
C LEU A 419 7.71 4.72 20.52
N ASP A 420 8.40 4.67 21.64
CA ASP A 420 9.06 3.48 22.14
C ASP A 420 8.06 2.45 22.71
N ARG A 421 7.03 2.91 23.45
CA ARG A 421 5.95 2.02 23.94
C ARG A 421 5.26 1.30 22.78
N ILE A 422 4.86 2.02 21.74
CA ILE A 422 4.17 1.46 20.58
C ILE A 422 5.09 0.53 19.79
N ASN A 423 6.36 0.89 19.59
CA ASN A 423 7.32 0.02 18.91
C ASN A 423 7.61 -1.28 19.68
N ARG A 424 7.59 -1.24 21.02
CA ARG A 424 7.66 -2.46 21.86
C ARG A 424 6.44 -3.35 21.71
N VAL A 425 5.24 -2.79 21.78
CA VAL A 425 3.97 -3.51 21.58
C VAL A 425 3.97 -4.22 20.22
N LYS A 426 4.53 -3.58 19.19
CA LYS A 426 4.68 -4.16 17.84
C LYS A 426 5.88 -5.10 17.67
N ALA A 427 6.67 -5.33 18.73
CA ALA A 427 7.89 -6.15 18.72
C ALA A 427 8.85 -5.84 17.56
N ARG A 428 9.07 -4.56 17.25
CA ARG A 428 9.91 -4.10 16.12
C ARG A 428 11.02 -3.13 16.57
N GLU A 429 11.81 -2.63 15.63
CA GLU A 429 12.94 -1.74 15.94
C GLU A 429 12.44 -0.44 16.60
N ARG A 430 13.06 -0.03 17.71
CA ARG A 430 12.57 1.08 18.58
C ARG A 430 12.58 2.45 17.90
N TRP A 431 13.43 2.61 16.89
CA TRP A 431 13.58 3.83 16.09
C TRP A 431 12.58 3.95 14.94
N ARG A 432 11.72 2.95 14.70
CA ARG A 432 10.77 2.98 13.57
C ARG A 432 9.77 4.13 13.71
N PRO A 433 9.58 4.97 12.66
CA PRO A 433 8.61 6.04 12.69
C PRO A 433 7.18 5.56 12.98
N LEU A 434 6.40 6.49 13.52
CA LEU A 434 4.94 6.44 13.61
C LEU A 434 4.33 7.55 12.75
N ALA A 435 3.07 7.38 12.37
CA ALA A 435 2.34 8.35 11.57
C ALA A 435 1.20 8.97 12.41
N PRO A 436 0.95 10.27 12.30
CA PRO A 436 -0.18 10.93 12.95
C PRO A 436 -1.42 10.86 12.07
N ALA A 437 -2.60 10.86 12.70
CA ALA A 437 -3.90 11.08 12.07
C ALA A 437 -4.61 12.26 12.75
N THR A 438 -5.27 13.12 11.98
CA THR A 438 -6.01 14.29 12.46
C THR A 438 -7.15 14.66 11.50
N SER A 439 -8.01 15.61 11.89
CA SER A 439 -9.15 16.06 11.10
C SER A 439 -8.79 17.10 10.03
N VAL A 440 -9.67 17.26 9.06
CA VAL A 440 -9.59 18.27 7.98
C VAL A 440 -9.50 19.71 8.51
N ASP A 441 -10.05 19.97 9.70
CA ASP A 441 -10.08 21.32 10.27
C ASP A 441 -8.83 21.65 11.11
N PHE A 442 -8.04 20.63 11.48
CA PHE A 442 -6.90 20.80 12.40
C PHE A 442 -5.53 20.68 11.72
N PHE A 443 -5.41 19.90 10.63
CA PHE A 443 -4.12 19.55 10.04
C PHE A 443 -3.24 20.75 9.66
N SER A 444 -3.84 21.86 9.22
CA SER A 444 -3.13 23.07 8.77
C SER A 444 -2.30 23.74 9.87
N ARG A 445 -2.59 23.44 11.14
CA ARG A 445 -1.79 23.88 12.30
C ARG A 445 -0.51 23.05 12.48
N LEU A 446 -0.48 21.86 11.89
CA LEU A 446 0.53 20.85 12.12
C LEU A 446 1.51 20.75 10.94
N TRP A 447 0.99 20.80 9.73
CA TRP A 447 1.79 20.70 8.49
C TRP A 447 1.08 21.40 7.32
N PRO A 448 1.84 21.76 6.26
CA PRO A 448 1.27 22.26 5.02
C PRO A 448 0.50 21.16 4.26
N ASP A 449 -0.54 21.57 3.54
CA ASP A 449 -1.38 20.71 2.72
C ASP A 449 -0.56 19.95 1.65
N GLN A 450 -0.83 18.66 1.52
CA GLN A 450 -0.22 17.76 0.52
C GLN A 450 -1.25 17.11 -0.42
N GLY A 451 -2.41 17.75 -0.58
CA GLY A 451 -3.46 17.26 -1.46
C GLY A 451 -3.94 15.87 -1.03
N THR A 452 -4.13 14.95 -1.97
CA THR A 452 -4.63 13.61 -1.65
C THR A 452 -3.61 12.72 -0.94
N ARG A 453 -2.31 13.06 -1.00
CA ARG A 453 -1.24 12.22 -0.43
C ARG A 453 -1.38 12.04 1.08
N GLN A 454 -1.89 13.07 1.75
CA GLN A 454 -2.14 13.05 3.19
C GLN A 454 -3.38 12.23 3.58
N HIS A 455 -4.23 11.77 2.64
CA HIS A 455 -5.32 10.86 3.00
C HIS A 455 -4.85 9.40 3.09
N TYR A 456 -3.77 9.07 2.38
CA TYR A 456 -3.25 7.70 2.25
C TYR A 456 -1.91 7.49 2.96
N MET A 457 -1.43 8.51 3.68
CA MET A 457 -0.09 8.53 4.28
C MET A 457 1.02 8.17 3.27
N ILE A 458 0.92 8.71 2.04
CA ILE A 458 1.80 8.38 0.92
C ILE A 458 2.72 9.55 0.53
N GLY A 459 2.77 10.60 1.34
CA GLY A 459 3.74 11.70 1.28
C GLY A 459 4.21 12.08 2.67
N THR A 460 5.47 12.49 2.82
CA THR A 460 5.98 13.09 4.07
C THR A 460 6.01 14.60 4.00
N THR A 461 5.93 15.28 5.13
CA THR A 461 5.98 16.74 5.22
C THR A 461 6.73 17.20 6.45
N ALA A 462 7.28 18.41 6.39
CA ALA A 462 7.87 19.06 7.55
C ALA A 462 6.75 19.52 8.50
N VAL A 463 6.98 19.37 9.81
CA VAL A 463 5.98 19.76 10.81
C VAL A 463 6.27 21.14 11.41
N SER A 464 5.21 21.82 11.87
CA SER A 464 5.30 23.08 12.60
C SER A 464 5.96 22.90 13.98
N SER A 465 6.43 24.00 14.58
CA SER A 465 6.93 23.97 15.97
C SER A 465 5.83 23.55 16.97
N TYR A 466 4.57 23.91 16.68
CA TYR A 466 3.42 23.48 17.47
C TYR A 466 3.23 21.96 17.41
N ALA A 467 3.30 21.38 16.21
CA ALA A 467 3.25 19.93 16.02
C ALA A 467 4.34 19.18 16.80
N ARG A 468 5.59 19.66 16.77
CA ARG A 468 6.70 19.07 17.55
C ARG A 468 6.40 18.99 19.04
N LYS A 469 5.64 19.94 19.57
CA LYS A 469 5.25 19.98 20.98
C LYS A 469 4.12 19.01 21.32
N ILE A 470 3.08 18.93 20.47
CA ILE A 470 1.85 18.20 20.82
C ILE A 470 1.85 16.73 20.35
N MET A 471 2.66 16.38 19.36
CA MET A 471 2.71 15.02 18.82
C MET A 471 4.14 14.46 18.71
N PRO A 472 4.99 14.59 19.76
CA PRO A 472 6.41 14.26 19.68
C PRO A 472 6.69 12.81 19.28
N ALA A 473 5.81 11.85 19.60
CA ALA A 473 6.00 10.45 19.18
C ALA A 473 5.77 10.21 17.68
N ALA A 474 5.08 11.12 16.98
CA ALA A 474 4.75 11.03 15.56
C ALA A 474 5.59 11.99 14.69
N VAL A 475 6.62 12.61 15.26
CA VAL A 475 7.60 13.43 14.54
C VAL A 475 8.91 12.66 14.46
N HIS A 476 9.41 12.50 13.24
CA HIS A 476 10.66 11.80 13.01
C HIS A 476 11.86 12.66 13.42
N VAL A 477 13.05 12.04 13.49
CA VAL A 477 14.26 12.70 13.99
C VAL A 477 14.66 13.94 13.16
N ASP A 478 14.34 13.97 11.87
CA ASP A 478 14.57 15.11 10.96
C ASP A 478 13.47 16.17 11.03
N GLY A 479 12.47 16.00 11.89
CA GLY A 479 11.37 16.93 12.02
C GLY A 479 10.31 16.83 10.93
N THR A 480 10.24 15.70 10.25
CA THR A 480 9.18 15.37 9.30
C THR A 480 8.15 14.43 9.92
N THR A 481 7.02 14.28 9.25
CA THR A 481 6.03 13.25 9.55
C THR A 481 5.41 12.71 8.26
N ARG A 482 4.69 11.60 8.36
CA ARG A 482 3.93 10.99 7.26
C ARG A 482 2.44 11.01 7.63
N PRO A 483 1.73 12.10 7.34
CA PRO A 483 0.44 12.38 7.96
C PRO A 483 -0.73 11.59 7.35
N GLN A 484 -1.76 11.41 8.15
CA GLN A 484 -3.12 11.14 7.70
C GLN A 484 -4.05 12.31 8.05
N VAL A 485 -4.75 12.86 7.06
CA VAL A 485 -5.93 13.69 7.26
C VAL A 485 -7.14 12.81 7.01
N VAL A 486 -7.94 12.60 8.06
CA VAL A 486 -9.13 11.76 8.04
C VAL A 486 -10.22 12.45 7.23
N VAL A 487 -10.75 11.74 6.22
CA VAL A 487 -11.82 12.23 5.38
C VAL A 487 -13.15 12.03 6.12
N PRO A 488 -14.01 13.05 6.28
CA PRO A 488 -15.27 12.90 7.00
C PRO A 488 -16.19 11.81 6.45
N GLY A 489 -16.87 11.10 7.34
CA GLY A 489 -17.85 10.05 7.04
C GLY A 489 -17.24 8.74 6.55
N ARG A 490 -15.95 8.52 6.79
CA ARG A 490 -15.20 7.39 6.27
C ARG A 490 -14.67 6.45 7.35
N THR A 491 -14.33 6.96 8.52
CA THR A 491 -13.78 6.20 9.65
C THR A 491 -14.47 6.67 10.94
N PRO A 492 -15.71 6.25 11.21
CA PRO A 492 -16.53 6.85 12.25
C PRO A 492 -15.94 6.72 13.65
N VAL A 493 -15.24 5.62 13.98
CA VAL A 493 -14.58 5.49 15.29
C VAL A 493 -13.41 6.45 15.40
N LEU A 494 -12.54 6.53 14.37
CA LEU A 494 -11.38 7.41 14.39
C LEU A 494 -11.80 8.89 14.41
N GLU A 495 -12.81 9.27 13.62
CA GLU A 495 -13.41 10.61 13.59
C GLU A 495 -13.98 10.97 14.98
N GLY A 496 -14.80 10.09 15.55
CA GLY A 496 -15.38 10.30 16.88
C GLY A 496 -14.33 10.52 17.96
N ILE A 497 -13.23 9.74 17.96
CA ILE A 497 -12.13 9.96 18.91
C ILE A 497 -11.49 11.33 18.71
N LEU A 498 -11.23 11.75 17.45
CA LEU A 498 -10.64 13.06 17.18
C LEU A 498 -11.54 14.20 17.66
N ASP A 499 -12.85 14.10 17.41
CA ASP A 499 -13.83 15.08 17.87
C ASP A 499 -13.91 15.11 19.40
N GLY A 500 -14.01 13.94 20.05
CA GLY A 500 -14.03 13.84 21.51
C GLY A 500 -12.75 14.36 22.19
N LEU A 501 -11.59 14.19 21.55
CA LEU A 501 -10.35 14.83 22.02
C LEU A 501 -10.44 16.35 21.93
N ALA A 502 -10.96 16.91 20.83
CA ALA A 502 -11.13 18.35 20.67
C ALA A 502 -12.10 18.93 21.70
N ASP A 503 -13.25 18.27 21.90
CA ASP A 503 -14.28 18.67 22.86
C ASP A 503 -13.76 18.61 24.31
N GLY A 504 -12.92 17.61 24.61
CA GLY A 504 -12.19 17.48 25.87
C GLY A 504 -11.03 18.48 26.05
N GLY A 505 -10.78 19.37 25.07
CA GLY A 505 -9.71 20.37 25.11
C GLY A 505 -8.31 19.82 24.85
N LEU A 506 -8.19 18.58 24.37
CA LEU A 506 -6.95 17.97 23.92
C LEU A 506 -6.73 18.23 22.43
N PRO A 507 -5.48 18.23 21.94
CA PRO A 507 -5.25 18.30 20.50
C PRO A 507 -5.85 17.06 19.79
N PRO A 508 -6.69 17.23 18.75
CA PRO A 508 -7.30 16.13 18.01
C PRO A 508 -6.29 15.47 17.08
N VAL A 509 -5.34 14.73 17.67
CA VAL A 509 -4.28 14.03 16.95
C VAL A 509 -4.05 12.67 17.61
N LEU A 510 -3.99 11.63 16.78
CA LEU A 510 -3.66 10.27 17.20
C LEU A 510 -2.40 9.80 16.48
N VAL A 511 -1.68 8.87 17.09
CA VAL A 511 -0.87 7.94 16.31
C VAL A 511 -1.82 6.97 15.61
N ASN A 512 -1.64 6.78 14.30
CA ASN A 512 -2.21 5.68 13.55
C ASN A 512 -1.09 4.86 12.92
N THR A 513 -1.03 3.57 13.25
CA THR A 513 -0.09 2.61 12.66
C THR A 513 -0.79 1.31 12.34
N SER A 514 -0.17 0.45 11.54
CA SER A 514 -0.77 -0.83 11.14
C SER A 514 -1.09 -1.71 12.35
N PHE A 515 -2.27 -2.30 12.40
CA PHE A 515 -2.56 -3.32 13.41
C PHE A 515 -2.14 -4.69 12.90
N ASN A 516 -0.94 -5.11 13.32
CA ASN A 516 -0.34 -6.41 12.96
C ASN A 516 0.80 -6.79 13.91
N THR A 517 0.93 -8.08 14.15
CA THR A 517 2.04 -8.68 14.90
C THR A 517 3.31 -8.70 14.04
N ARG A 518 4.46 -8.97 14.66
CA ARG A 518 5.74 -9.00 13.94
C ARG A 518 5.72 -10.10 12.87
N GLY A 519 5.93 -9.70 11.62
CA GLY A 519 6.03 -10.62 10.49
C GLY A 519 4.70 -10.97 9.83
N GLU A 520 3.57 -10.58 10.42
CA GLU A 520 2.24 -10.78 9.82
C GLU A 520 1.79 -9.56 9.01
N PRO A 521 0.92 -9.77 8.00
CA PRO A 521 0.12 -8.72 7.36
C PRO A 521 -0.78 -7.97 8.33
N ILE A 522 -1.37 -6.85 7.89
CA ILE A 522 -2.46 -6.16 8.62
C ILE A 522 -3.57 -7.18 8.93
N VAL A 523 -4.13 -7.13 10.15
CA VAL A 523 -5.27 -7.98 10.52
C VAL A 523 -6.43 -7.78 9.55
N ASP A 524 -7.13 -8.84 9.17
CA ASP A 524 -8.20 -8.74 8.17
C ASP A 524 -9.60 -8.93 8.80
N ASN A 525 -9.79 -10.06 9.50
CA ASN A 525 -11.06 -10.42 10.14
C ASN A 525 -11.00 -10.31 11.67
N ALA A 526 -12.14 -10.56 12.31
CA ALA A 526 -12.27 -10.46 13.77
C ALA A 526 -11.36 -11.42 14.56
N ARG A 527 -11.09 -12.63 14.05
CA ARG A 527 -10.20 -13.59 14.72
C ARG A 527 -8.75 -13.11 14.67
N ASP A 528 -8.33 -12.54 13.55
CA ASP A 528 -7.01 -11.91 13.45
C ASP A 528 -6.86 -10.74 14.42
N ALA A 529 -7.91 -9.91 14.54
CA ALA A 529 -7.94 -8.77 15.45
C ALA A 529 -7.79 -9.18 16.92
N VAL A 530 -8.54 -10.19 17.38
CA VAL A 530 -8.44 -10.71 18.76
C VAL A 530 -7.07 -11.33 19.00
N ARG A 531 -6.56 -12.15 18.07
CA ARG A 531 -5.21 -12.73 18.18
C ARG A 531 -4.13 -11.64 18.31
N ALA A 532 -4.23 -10.59 17.51
CA ALA A 532 -3.31 -9.46 17.54
C ALA A 532 -3.42 -8.66 18.84
N PHE A 533 -4.64 -8.39 19.32
CA PHE A 533 -4.92 -7.73 20.60
C PHE A 533 -4.26 -8.47 21.77
N GLU A 534 -4.38 -9.79 21.81
CA GLU A 534 -3.76 -10.64 22.84
C GLU A 534 -2.24 -10.66 22.74
N ALA A 535 -1.71 -10.93 21.54
CA ALA A 535 -0.27 -11.06 21.31
C ALA A 535 0.49 -9.77 21.61
N MET A 536 -0.13 -8.63 21.31
CA MET A 536 0.43 -7.30 21.59
C MET A 536 0.17 -6.80 23.00
N GLN A 537 -0.71 -7.48 23.75
CA GLN A 537 -1.18 -7.02 25.07
C GLN A 537 -1.77 -5.61 25.00
N CYS A 538 -2.57 -5.34 23.98
CA CYS A 538 -3.28 -4.07 23.85
C CYS A 538 -4.26 -3.87 25.01
N ASP A 539 -4.50 -2.61 25.36
CA ASP A 539 -5.39 -2.23 26.47
C ASP A 539 -6.87 -2.38 26.08
N PHE A 540 -7.19 -2.08 24.81
CA PHE A 540 -8.52 -2.23 24.24
C PHE A 540 -8.49 -2.69 22.77
N LEU A 541 -9.62 -3.22 22.32
CA LEU A 541 -9.89 -3.53 20.92
C LEU A 541 -11.31 -3.09 20.58
N VAL A 542 -11.46 -2.21 19.60
CA VAL A 542 -12.73 -1.96 18.92
C VAL A 542 -12.90 -2.99 17.81
N LEU A 543 -14.02 -3.68 17.82
CA LEU A 543 -14.42 -4.66 16.81
C LEU A 543 -15.83 -4.33 16.32
N GLY A 544 -15.93 -3.44 15.34
CA GLY A 544 -17.17 -2.84 14.88
C GLY A 544 -17.88 -2.11 16.03
N GLU A 545 -19.11 -2.52 16.34
CA GLU A 545 -19.92 -1.93 17.41
C GLU A 545 -19.50 -2.35 18.83
N TYR A 546 -18.50 -3.21 19.00
CA TYR A 546 -18.09 -3.73 20.29
C TYR A 546 -16.73 -3.18 20.74
N LEU A 547 -16.65 -2.81 22.01
CA LEU A 547 -15.41 -2.55 22.72
C LEU A 547 -15.04 -3.75 23.59
N VAL A 548 -13.85 -4.28 23.37
CA VAL A 548 -13.26 -5.39 24.12
C VAL A 548 -12.11 -4.87 24.98
N THR A 549 -12.14 -5.17 26.28
CA THR A 549 -11.09 -4.81 27.24
C THR A 549 -10.76 -5.98 28.17
N HIS A 550 -9.61 -5.92 28.84
CA HIS A 550 -9.28 -6.88 29.91
C HIS A 550 -10.18 -6.63 31.12
N ARG A 551 -10.66 -7.70 31.78
CA ARG A 551 -11.41 -7.54 33.04
C ARG A 551 -10.54 -6.86 34.09
N THR A 552 -11.12 -5.87 34.78
CA THR A 552 -10.51 -5.19 35.93
C THR A 552 -9.97 -6.21 36.94
N GLY A 553 -8.65 -6.30 37.09
CA GLY A 553 -7.99 -7.28 37.98
C GLY A 553 -6.78 -8.01 37.39
N ARG A 554 -6.51 -7.90 36.08
CA ARG A 554 -5.19 -8.27 35.52
C ARG A 554 -4.28 -7.03 35.55
N PRO A 555 -3.18 -7.02 36.31
CA PRO A 555 -2.21 -5.95 36.21
C PRO A 555 -1.65 -5.93 34.78
N VAL A 556 -1.86 -4.83 34.06
CA VAL A 556 -1.07 -4.51 32.87
C VAL A 556 0.35 -4.26 33.38
N GLY A 557 1.21 -5.27 33.24
CA GLY A 557 2.66 -5.16 33.26
C GLY A 557 3.31 -4.30 34.35
N THR A 558 3.28 -4.75 35.60
CA THR A 558 4.47 -4.59 36.46
C THR A 558 4.94 -5.97 36.91
N LYS A 559 6.26 -6.19 36.78
CA LYS A 559 7.11 -7.33 37.20
C LYS A 559 7.47 -8.33 36.08
N VAL A 560 8.71 -8.81 35.92
CA VAL A 560 10.06 -8.54 36.49
C VAL A 560 11.05 -9.23 35.53
N GLY A 561 12.26 -8.70 35.37
CA GLY A 561 13.40 -9.36 34.71
C GLY A 561 14.45 -8.38 34.26
#